data_AF-A0A2Z4L5V3-F1
#
_entry.id   AF-A0A2Z4L5V3-F1
#
_cell.length_a   1.000
_cell.length_b   1.000
_cell.length_c   1.000
_cell.angle_alpha   90.00
_cell.angle_beta   90.00
_cell.angle_gamma   90.00
#
_symmetry.space_group_name_H-M   'P 1'
#
loop_
_entity.id
_entity.type
_entity.pdbx_description
1 polymer ?
#
loop_
_entity_poly.entity_id
_entity_poly.type
_entity_poly.pdbx_seq_one_letter_code
_entity_poly.pdbx_strand_id
1 'polypeptide(L)' 'MTKIELDGNKINENEIEYLKESFDLPVFDGDYEDIYQYLIGFYSKTLITLKNSSNVDSDLIDVFERASDYNELVKFEKLD' A
#
# COMPACT_ATOMS: atom_id res chain seq x y z
N MET A 1 4.77 3.95 15.59
CA MET A 1 4.97 4.15 14.14
C MET A 1 4.65 2.83 13.50
N THR A 2 3.59 2.78 12.71
CA THR A 2 3.15 1.57 12.03
C THR A 2 4.06 1.32 10.84
N LYS A 3 4.34 0.04 10.54
CA LYS A 3 5.09 -0.36 9.36
C LYS A 3 4.28 -1.39 8.59
N ILE A 4 4.14 -1.18 7.29
CA ILE A 4 3.46 -2.09 6.37
C ILE A 4 4.51 -2.54 5.36
N GLU A 5 4.85 -3.82 5.38
CA GLU A 5 5.90 -4.41 4.55
C GLU A 5 5.26 -5.23 3.44
N LEU A 6 5.39 -4.75 2.20
CA LEU A 6 4.82 -5.36 1.00
C LEU A 6 5.90 -6.04 0.15
N ASP A 7 5.54 -7.16 -0.45
CA ASP A 7 6.35 -7.90 -1.42
C ASP A 7 5.60 -8.00 -2.75
N GLY A 8 6.14 -7.40 -3.80
CA GLY A 8 5.55 -7.39 -5.14
C GLY A 8 5.37 -8.79 -5.74
N ASN A 9 6.16 -9.79 -5.34
CA ASN A 9 5.91 -11.17 -5.76
C ASN A 9 4.60 -11.70 -5.19
N LYS A 10 4.33 -11.40 -3.91
CA LYS A 10 3.10 -11.85 -3.24
C LYS A 10 1.87 -11.10 -3.74
N ILE A 11 2.03 -9.81 -4.05
CA ILE A 11 0.99 -9.03 -4.73
C ILE A 11 0.64 -9.70 -6.06
N ASN A 12 1.63 -10.00 -6.90
CA ASN A 12 1.39 -10.64 -8.19
C ASN A 12 0.79 -12.05 -8.08
N GLU A 13 1.10 -12.81 -7.03
CA GLU A 13 0.54 -14.15 -6.80
C GLU A 13 -0.92 -14.13 -6.32
N ASN A 14 -1.29 -13.21 -5.44
CA ASN A 14 -2.63 -13.13 -4.84
C ASN A 14 -2.95 -11.73 -4.33
N GLU A 15 -3.07 -10.79 -5.26
CA GLU A 15 -3.18 -9.35 -4.97
C GLU A 15 -4.26 -9.02 -3.95
N ILE A 16 -5.50 -9.44 -4.21
CA ILE A 16 -6.65 -9.04 -3.40
C ILE A 16 -6.49 -9.52 -1.96
N GLU A 17 -6.18 -10.81 -1.76
CA GLU A 17 -6.06 -11.36 -0.40
C GLU A 17 -4.83 -10.80 0.32
N TYR A 18 -3.71 -10.65 -0.38
CA TYR A 18 -2.49 -10.13 0.22
C TYR A 18 -2.64 -8.67 0.66
N LEU A 19 -3.29 -7.83 -0.14
CA LEU A 19 -3.57 -6.44 0.23
C LEU A 19 -4.61 -6.35 1.35
N LYS A 20 -5.65 -7.20 1.34
CA LYS A 20 -6.61 -7.32 2.46
C LYS A 20 -5.92 -7.55 3.79
N GLU A 21 -5.06 -8.57 3.85
CA GLU A 21 -4.35 -8.96 5.06
C GLU A 21 -3.33 -7.88 5.47
N SER A 22 -2.63 -7.29 4.50
CA SER A 22 -1.57 -6.29 4.77
C SER A 22 -2.13 -4.98 5.33
N PHE A 23 -3.34 -4.59 4.92
CA PHE A 23 -3.98 -3.34 5.34
C PHE A 23 -5.15 -3.54 6.35
N ASP A 24 -5.45 -4.78 6.74
CA ASP A 24 -6.61 -5.12 7.58
C ASP A 24 -7.93 -4.58 7.00
N LEU A 25 -8.13 -4.79 5.69
CA LEU A 25 -9.28 -4.30 4.92
C LEU A 25 -10.23 -5.45 4.52
N PRO A 26 -11.11 -5.95 5.41
CA PRO A 26 -11.92 -7.15 5.16
C PRO A 26 -12.90 -7.03 3.98
N VAL A 27 -13.21 -5.81 3.52
CA VAL A 27 -14.16 -5.54 2.44
C VAL A 27 -13.51 -5.11 1.12
N PHE A 28 -12.18 -5.10 1.04
CA PHE A 28 -11.46 -4.76 -0.20
C PHE A 28 -11.84 -5.71 -1.34
N ASP A 29 -12.06 -5.21 -2.55
CA ASP A 29 -12.43 -6.04 -3.70
C ASP A 29 -11.50 -5.84 -4.91
N GLY A 30 -10.43 -5.05 -4.74
CA GLY A 30 -9.45 -4.74 -5.78
C GLY A 30 -9.43 -3.27 -6.18
N ASP A 31 -10.31 -2.42 -5.65
CA ASP A 31 -10.27 -0.98 -5.92
C ASP A 31 -9.14 -0.28 -5.14
N TYR A 32 -8.04 0.06 -5.82
CA TYR A 32 -6.90 0.73 -5.17
C TYR A 32 -7.25 2.10 -4.59
N GLU A 33 -8.35 2.74 -5.01
CA GLU A 33 -8.80 3.98 -4.40
C GLU A 33 -9.23 3.75 -2.93
N ASP A 34 -9.72 2.57 -2.56
CA ASP A 34 -9.99 2.22 -1.15
C ASP A 34 -8.71 2.25 -0.30
N ILE A 35 -7.60 1.75 -0.86
CA ILE A 35 -6.29 1.79 -0.20
C ILE A 35 -5.82 3.24 -0.06
N TYR A 36 -5.98 4.07 -1.10
CA TYR A 36 -5.68 5.50 -1.01
C TYR A 36 -6.47 6.17 0.12
N GLN A 37 -7.80 6.01 0.13
CA GLN A 37 -8.68 6.60 1.14
C GLN A 37 -8.33 6.13 2.57
N TYR A 38 -8.01 4.84 2.71
CA TYR A 38 -7.55 4.27 3.99
C TYR A 38 -6.26 4.94 4.47
N LEU A 39 -5.27 5.10 3.60
CA LEU A 39 -3.96 5.68 3.95
C LEU A 39 -4.04 7.18 4.28
N ILE A 40 -4.81 7.97 3.54
CA ILE A 40 -4.96 9.40 3.85
C ILE A 40 -5.75 9.63 5.15
N GLY A 41 -6.48 8.63 5.64
CA GLY A 41 -7.19 8.66 6.92
C GLY A 41 -6.31 8.39 8.15
N PHE A 42 -5.02 8.12 7.97
CA PHE A 42 -4.11 7.81 9.08
C PHE A 42 -3.78 9.02 9.95
N TYR A 43 -3.97 8.88 11.26
CA TYR A 43 -3.66 9.88 12.28
C TYR A 43 -2.33 9.62 13.01
N SER A 44 -1.53 8.65 12.54
CA SER A 44 -0.24 8.29 13.15
C SER A 44 0.80 8.01 12.09
N LYS A 45 2.09 8.20 12.44
CA LYS A 45 3.20 7.95 11.51
C LYS A 45 3.20 6.50 11.05
N THR A 46 3.15 6.31 9.73
CA THR A 46 3.16 5.04 9.03
C THR A 46 4.22 5.06 7.94
N LEU A 47 4.97 3.96 7.84
CA LEU A 47 5.88 3.70 6.73
C LEU A 47 5.41 2.46 5.97
N ILE A 48 5.20 2.61 4.67
CA ILE A 48 4.92 1.55 3.73
C ILE A 48 6.22 1.28 2.97
N THR A 49 6.69 0.04 2.99
CA THR A 49 7.87 -0.37 2.21
C THR A 49 7.48 -1.43 1.20
N LEU A 50 7.88 -1.27 -0.06
CA LEU A 50 7.65 -2.25 -1.12
C LEU A 50 8.97 -2.83 -1.62
N LYS A 51 9.06 -4.16 -1.65
CA LYS A 51 10.13 -4.90 -2.35
C LYS A 51 9.61 -5.43 -3.68
N ASN A 52 10.50 -5.65 -4.65
CA ASN A 52 10.17 -6.21 -5.96
C ASN A 52 9.11 -5.35 -6.69
N SER A 53 9.28 -4.02 -6.72
CA SER A 53 8.25 -3.11 -7.25
C SER A 53 7.96 -3.33 -8.74
N SER A 54 8.90 -3.92 -9.50
CA SER A 54 8.69 -4.30 -10.90
C SER A 54 7.57 -5.32 -11.13
N ASN A 55 7.13 -6.02 -10.08
CA ASN A 55 6.07 -7.03 -10.14
C ASN A 55 4.71 -6.49 -9.66
N VAL A 56 4.60 -5.18 -9.44
CA VAL A 56 3.37 -4.53 -8.96
C VAL A 56 2.81 -3.64 -10.05
N ASP A 57 1.48 -3.58 -10.13
CA ASP A 57 0.78 -2.65 -11.01
C ASP A 57 1.21 -1.20 -10.72
N SER A 58 1.48 -0.43 -11.77
CA SER A 58 1.85 0.98 -11.65
C SER A 58 0.77 1.82 -10.98
N ASP A 59 -0.51 1.45 -11.14
CA ASP A 59 -1.63 2.19 -10.55
C ASP A 59 -1.67 2.02 -9.02
N LEU A 60 -1.31 0.84 -8.51
CA LEU A 60 -1.17 0.61 -7.07
C LEU A 60 0.01 1.39 -6.49
N ILE A 61 1.11 1.47 -7.24
CA ILE A 61 2.27 2.28 -6.87
C ILE A 61 1.90 3.77 -6.82
N ASP A 62 1.18 4.28 -7.81
CA ASP A 62 0.68 5.67 -7.84
C ASP A 62 -0.20 5.98 -6.62
N VAL A 63 -1.03 5.03 -6.19
CA VAL A 63 -1.82 5.17 -4.95
C VAL A 63 -0.94 5.37 -3.72
N PHE A 64 0.13 4.58 -3.55
CA PHE A 64 1.04 4.75 -2.41
C PHE A 64 1.81 6.09 -2.46
N GLU A 65 2.25 6.50 -3.65
CA GLU A 65 2.95 7.78 -3.86
C GLU A 65 2.01 8.96 -3.57
N ARG A 66 0.81 8.97 -4.14
CA ARG A 66 -0.23 9.98 -3.89
C ARG A 66 -0.62 10.07 -2.41
N ALA A 67 -0.80 8.93 -1.74
CA ALA A 67 -1.14 8.92 -0.32
C ALA A 67 0.00 9.51 0.54
N SER A 68 1.26 9.19 0.19
CA SER A 68 2.44 9.76 0.85
C SER A 68 2.61 11.26 0.61
N ASP A 69 2.26 11.75 -0.59
CA ASP A 69 2.30 13.17 -0.91
C ASP A 69 1.19 13.96 -0.21
N TYR A 70 0.01 13.36 -0.07
CA TYR A 70 -1.15 13.99 0.55
C TYR A 70 -1.07 14.00 2.09
N ASN A 71 -0.67 12.89 2.71
CA ASN A 71 -0.62 12.74 4.17
C ASN A 71 0.83 12.68 4.67
N GLU A 72 1.30 13.76 5.32
CA GLU A 72 2.66 13.86 5.87
C GLU A 72 3.02 12.78 6.91
N LEU A 73 2.01 12.09 7.45
CA LEU A 73 2.20 10.98 8.38
C LEU A 73 2.43 9.65 7.67
N VAL A 74 2.13 9.54 6.38
CA VAL A 74 2.38 8.38 5.55
C VAL A 74 3.65 8.59 4.74
N LYS A 75 4.53 7.59 4.75
CA LYS A 75 5.70 7.52 3.87
C LYS A 75 5.66 6.25 3.06
N PHE A 76 6.05 6.35 1.80
CA PHE A 76 6.25 5.21 0.92
C PHE A 76 7.70 5.11 0.47
N GLU A 77 8.29 3.91 0.58
CA GLU A 77 9.66 3.63 0.16
C GLU A 77 9.71 2.33 -0.67
N LYS A 78 10.34 2.40 -1.85
CA LYS A 78 10.71 1.24 -2.66
C LYS A 78 12.09 0.74 -2.22
N LEU A 79 12.26 -0.58 -2.08
CA LEU A 79 13.46 -1.22 -1.49
C LEU A 79 14.25 -2.08 -2.49
N ASP A 80 13.93 -1.95 -3.77
CA ASP A 80 14.51 -2.68 -4.91
C ASP A 80 15.68 -1.95 -5.59
#